data_AF-A0A965D317-F1
#
_entry.id   AF-A0A965D317-F1
#
_cell.length_a   1.000
_cell.length_b   1.000
_cell.length_c   1.000
_cell.angle_alpha   90.00
_cell.angle_beta   90.00
_cell.angle_gamma   90.00
#
_symmetry.space_group_name_H-M   'P 1'
#
loop_
_entity.id
_entity.type
_entity.pdbx_description
1 polymer ?
#
loop_
_entity_poly.entity_id
_entity_poly.type
_entity_poly.pdbx_seq_one_letter_code
_entity_poly.pdbx_strand_id
1 'polypeptide(L)'
;MKKSLLINAALLAAILLLGLVAWFKPSAGTAAFALSTLKASEVKSLEVVIGGSTPLLFTRGDRGWELAQPFPGRGDPMQIQKVLELLDAKSSVRLPAEGLARYGLNEPMARVKIADREFSFGAPNEMSREIYVLAADGIYLLPLRYAAVLPKRPLDLVSKQLFAADEAPVAFDFGSFKVEQADGKWALQMTSTSVPAATATADDIQRWVDDWRLAGAIGLRPPGKTKPLG
;
A
#
# COMPACT_ATOMS: atom_id res chain seq x y z
N MET A 1 34.52 27.13 54.02
CA MET A 1 33.21 27.17 53.31
C MET A 1 33.31 27.45 51.81
N LYS A 2 34.41 28.02 51.27
CA LYS A 2 34.55 28.34 49.83
C LYS A 2 34.96 27.14 48.93
N LYS A 3 35.63 26.12 49.47
CA LYS A 3 36.13 24.97 48.69
C LYS A 3 35.02 24.01 48.20
N SER A 4 34.00 23.73 49.00
CA SER A 4 32.89 22.85 48.61
C SER A 4 32.00 23.48 47.53
N LEU A 5 31.80 24.80 47.58
CA LEU A 5 31.08 25.55 46.53
C LEU A 5 31.81 25.51 45.19
N LEU A 6 33.15 25.62 45.20
CA LEU A 6 33.97 25.51 43.99
C LEU A 6 33.91 24.11 43.36
N ILE A 7 33.91 23.06 44.19
CA ILE A 7 33.79 21.67 43.71
C ILE A 7 32.41 21.44 43.08
N ASN A 8 31.34 21.90 43.71
CA ASN A 8 29.99 21.74 43.17
C ASN A 8 29.79 22.52 41.87
N ALA A 9 30.35 23.73 41.77
CA ALA A 9 30.32 24.53 40.54
C ALA A 9 31.11 23.84 39.40
N ALA A 10 32.28 23.26 39.70
CA ALA A 10 33.07 22.52 38.73
C ALA A 10 32.36 21.24 38.25
N LEU A 11 31.71 20.51 39.16
CA LEU A 11 30.91 19.33 38.82
C LEU A 11 29.70 19.70 37.96
N LEU A 12 29.01 20.79 38.28
CA LEU A 12 27.86 21.25 37.50
C LEU A 12 28.29 21.68 36.09
N ALA A 13 29.42 22.38 35.98
CA ALA A 13 30.03 22.70 34.69
C ALA A 13 30.39 21.43 33.90
N ALA A 14 30.98 20.42 34.54
CA ALA A 14 31.30 19.15 33.88
C ALA A 14 30.05 18.41 33.38
N ILE A 15 28.97 18.38 34.16
CA ILE A 15 27.70 17.77 33.76
C ILE A 15 27.08 18.52 32.58
N LEU A 16 27.05 19.85 32.63
CA LEU A 16 26.55 20.67 31.52
C LEU A 16 27.38 20.46 30.25
N LEU A 17 28.71 20.36 30.38
CA LEU A 17 29.62 20.15 29.26
C LEU A 17 29.44 18.75 28.66
N LEU A 18 29.27 17.71 29.49
CA LEU A 18 28.94 16.36 29.05
C LEU A 18 27.55 16.29 28.37
N GLY A 19 26.56 16.98 28.93
CA GLY A 19 25.23 17.10 28.33
C GLY A 19 25.26 17.81 26.97
N LEU A 20 26.06 18.87 26.86
CA LEU A 20 26.27 19.60 25.60
C LEU A 20 26.97 18.71 24.57
N VAL A 21 27.99 17.96 24.97
CA VAL A 21 28.67 16.99 24.10
C VAL A 21 27.74 15.86 23.65
N ALA A 22 26.85 15.38 24.52
CA ALA A 22 25.85 14.37 24.16
C ALA A 22 24.78 14.93 23.21
N TRP A 23 24.38 16.19 23.38
CA TRP A 23 23.39 16.87 22.54
C TRP A 23 23.95 17.25 21.16
N PHE A 24 25.21 17.71 21.10
CA PHE A 24 25.89 18.12 19.87
C PHE A 24 26.71 17.02 19.23
N LYS A 25 26.75 15.80 19.80
CA LYS A 25 27.31 14.64 19.09
C LYS A 25 26.49 14.50 17.81
N PRO A 26 27.08 14.74 16.62
CA PRO A 26 26.42 14.37 15.39
C PRO A 26 26.18 12.88 15.54
N SER A 27 24.94 12.42 15.40
CA SER A 27 24.73 11.01 15.11
C SER A 27 25.63 10.74 13.91
N ALA A 28 26.74 10.03 14.12
CA ALA A 28 27.61 9.60 13.04
C ALA A 28 26.67 8.77 12.18
N GLY A 29 26.17 9.37 11.10
CA GLY A 29 25.18 8.75 10.24
C GLY A 29 25.87 7.51 9.71
N THR A 30 25.52 6.35 10.26
CA THR A 30 25.98 5.08 9.75
C THR A 30 25.72 5.13 8.26
N ALA A 31 26.76 4.95 7.45
CA ALA A 31 26.65 5.06 6.00
C ALA A 31 25.44 4.25 5.54
N ALA A 32 24.41 4.96 5.08
CA ALA A 32 23.12 4.37 4.81
C ALA A 32 23.10 3.97 3.34
N PHE A 33 23.06 2.68 3.08
CA PHE A 33 22.95 2.12 1.74
C PHE A 33 21.52 2.32 1.23
N ALA A 34 21.36 3.13 0.20
CA ALA A 34 20.09 3.25 -0.51
C ALA A 34 19.84 2.00 -1.35
N LEU A 35 18.61 1.51 -1.35
CA LEU A 35 18.22 0.33 -2.13
C LEU A 35 17.89 0.68 -3.59
N SER A 36 17.57 1.94 -3.86
CA SER A 36 17.30 2.44 -5.20
C SER A 36 17.62 3.93 -5.30
N THR A 37 17.79 4.41 -6.53
CA THR A 37 17.85 5.83 -6.88
C THR A 37 16.66 6.25 -7.74
N LEU A 38 15.77 5.32 -8.09
CA LEU A 38 14.58 5.55 -8.89
C LEU A 38 13.53 6.31 -8.07
N LYS A 39 12.94 7.35 -8.64
CA LYS A 39 11.85 8.08 -7.98
C LYS A 39 10.51 7.39 -8.20
N ALA A 40 9.67 7.34 -7.18
CA ALA A 40 8.30 6.80 -7.28
C ALA A 40 7.48 7.43 -8.42
N SER A 41 7.69 8.72 -8.70
CA SER A 41 7.02 9.44 -9.79
C SER A 41 7.35 8.93 -11.19
N GLU A 42 8.54 8.32 -11.37
CA GLU A 42 9.04 7.82 -12.66
C GLU A 42 8.61 6.37 -12.92
N VAL A 43 8.04 5.69 -11.92
CA VAL A 43 7.63 4.29 -12.03
C VAL A 43 6.40 4.16 -12.93
N LYS A 44 6.51 3.25 -13.90
CA LYS A 44 5.44 2.90 -14.85
C LYS A 44 4.90 1.49 -14.68
N SER A 45 5.64 0.61 -14.01
CA SER A 45 5.24 -0.78 -13.79
C SER A 45 5.59 -1.24 -12.38
N LEU A 46 4.69 -2.02 -11.80
CA LEU A 46 4.83 -2.65 -10.50
C LEU A 46 4.32 -4.08 -10.60
N GLU A 47 5.13 -5.05 -10.22
CA GLU A 47 4.71 -6.44 -10.09
C GLU A 47 4.86 -6.87 -8.62
N VAL A 48 3.82 -7.50 -8.08
CA VAL A 48 3.82 -7.96 -6.67
C VAL A 48 3.41 -9.43 -6.62
N VAL A 49 4.20 -10.22 -5.91
CA VAL A 49 3.97 -11.65 -5.64
C VAL A 49 4.04 -11.86 -4.14
N ILE A 50 2.97 -12.39 -3.53
CA ILE A 50 2.91 -12.67 -2.08
C ILE A 50 2.87 -14.18 -1.86
N GLY A 51 3.81 -14.75 -1.11
CA GLY A 51 3.81 -16.18 -0.73
C GLY A 51 3.62 -17.15 -1.90
N GLY A 52 4.19 -16.85 -3.07
CA GLY A 52 4.04 -17.67 -4.28
C GLY A 52 2.68 -17.60 -4.97
N SER A 53 1.80 -16.67 -4.57
CA SER A 53 0.52 -16.41 -5.26
C SER A 53 0.71 -15.93 -6.71
N THR A 54 -0.38 -15.91 -7.47
CA THR A 54 -0.38 -15.35 -8.83
C THR A 54 0.15 -13.92 -8.82
N PRO A 55 1.12 -13.58 -9.69
CA PRO A 55 1.63 -12.22 -9.80
C PRO A 55 0.53 -11.22 -10.14
N LEU A 56 0.58 -10.07 -9.49
CA LEU A 56 -0.22 -8.91 -9.88
C LEU A 56 0.66 -7.92 -10.60
N LEU A 57 0.36 -7.70 -11.88
CA LEU A 57 1.07 -6.73 -12.70
C LEU A 57 0.22 -5.47 -12.81
N PHE A 58 0.78 -4.36 -12.34
CA PHE A 58 0.22 -3.03 -12.47
C PHE A 58 1.02 -2.20 -13.47
N THR A 59 0.31 -1.44 -14.28
CA THR A 59 0.86 -0.46 -15.21
C THR A 59 0.27 0.91 -14.91
N ARG A 60 1.09 1.95 -15.00
CA ARG A 60 0.65 3.33 -14.81
C ARG A 60 0.26 3.93 -16.17
N GLY A 61 -1.03 4.22 -16.34
CA GLY A 61 -1.59 4.94 -17.48
C GLY A 61 -2.05 6.34 -17.11
N ASP A 62 -2.82 6.97 -18.01
CA ASP A 62 -3.28 8.35 -17.86
C ASP A 62 -4.28 8.53 -16.69
N ARG A 63 -5.08 7.49 -16.42
CA ARG A 63 -6.07 7.45 -15.32
C ARG A 63 -5.50 6.94 -14.00
N GLY A 64 -4.18 6.75 -13.93
CA GLY A 64 -3.49 6.23 -12.75
C GLY A 64 -3.06 4.77 -12.92
N TRP A 65 -3.02 4.05 -11.80
CA TRP A 65 -2.57 2.66 -11.79
C TRP A 65 -3.68 1.72 -12.25
N GLU A 66 -3.36 0.84 -13.18
CA GLU A 66 -4.26 -0.17 -13.72
C GLU A 66 -3.63 -1.55 -13.50
N LEU A 67 -4.43 -2.51 -13.03
CA LEU A 67 -4.08 -3.91 -12.97
C LEU A 67 -4.20 -4.49 -14.38
N ALA A 68 -3.08 -4.95 -14.94
CA ALA A 68 -3.01 -5.59 -16.25
C ALA A 68 -3.15 -7.12 -16.15
N GLN A 69 -2.65 -7.73 -15.07
CA GLN A 69 -2.74 -9.17 -14.83
C GLN A 69 -3.03 -9.47 -13.36
N PRO A 70 -3.78 -10.56 -13.05
CA PRO A 70 -4.29 -11.57 -13.98
C PRO A 70 -5.59 -11.20 -14.70
N PHE A 71 -6.20 -10.07 -14.34
CA PHE A 71 -7.40 -9.55 -14.99
C PHE A 71 -7.34 -8.02 -15.04
N PRO A 72 -8.05 -7.37 -15.96
CA PRO A 72 -8.10 -5.92 -16.01
C PRO A 72 -8.83 -5.35 -14.79
N GLY A 73 -8.24 -4.33 -14.15
CA GLY A 73 -8.84 -3.64 -13.02
C GLY A 73 -8.13 -2.33 -12.72
N ARG A 74 -8.64 -1.56 -11.75
CA ARG A 74 -7.99 -0.33 -11.28
C ARG A 74 -7.14 -0.64 -10.06
N GLY A 75 -5.91 -0.14 -10.01
CA GLY A 75 -5.08 -0.17 -8.82
C GLY A 75 -5.54 0.86 -7.79
N ASP A 76 -5.35 0.55 -6.51
CA ASP A 76 -5.52 1.53 -5.44
C ASP A 76 -4.26 2.41 -5.38
N PRO A 77 -4.34 3.70 -5.74
CA PRO A 77 -3.17 4.56 -5.81
C PRO A 77 -2.52 4.77 -4.43
N MET A 78 -3.30 4.76 -3.34
CA MET A 78 -2.76 4.93 -2.00
C MET A 78 -2.01 3.68 -1.54
N GLN A 79 -2.52 2.49 -1.81
CA GLN A 79 -1.83 1.25 -1.43
C GLN A 79 -0.58 1.03 -2.29
N ILE A 80 -0.65 1.29 -3.60
CA ILE A 80 0.50 1.20 -4.49
C ILE A 80 1.58 2.20 -4.06
N GLN A 81 1.22 3.44 -3.75
CA GLN A 81 2.19 4.44 -3.30
C GLN A 81 2.97 3.99 -2.05
N LYS A 82 2.31 3.33 -1.08
CA LYS A 82 3.00 2.77 0.10
C LYS A 82 4.02 1.70 -0.26
N VAL A 83 3.74 0.87 -1.27
CA VAL A 83 4.73 -0.10 -1.77
C VAL A 83 5.90 0.61 -2.43
N LEU A 84 5.65 1.69 -3.17
CA LEU A 84 6.70 2.49 -3.82
C LEU A 84 7.62 3.23 -2.84
N GLU A 85 7.22 3.43 -1.58
CA GLU A 85 8.11 3.96 -0.53
C GLU A 85 9.36 3.10 -0.31
N LEU A 86 9.33 1.84 -0.75
CA LEU A 86 10.50 0.96 -0.77
C LEU A 86 11.68 1.53 -1.59
N LEU A 87 11.40 2.34 -2.61
CA LEU A 87 12.44 3.00 -3.40
C LEU A 87 13.26 4.00 -2.58
N ASP A 88 12.66 4.60 -1.55
CA ASP A 88 13.32 5.54 -0.64
C ASP A 88 13.99 4.83 0.54
N ALA A 89 13.92 3.50 0.59
CA ALA A 89 14.47 2.72 1.69
C ALA A 89 16.00 2.83 1.74
N LYS A 90 16.50 2.99 2.97
CA LYS A 90 17.91 3.01 3.29
C LYS A 90 18.17 2.06 4.44
N SER A 91 19.29 1.35 4.37
CA SER A 91 19.74 0.46 5.43
C SER A 91 21.13 0.86 5.93
N SER A 92 21.37 0.74 7.23
CA SER A 92 22.71 0.84 7.81
C SER A 92 23.54 -0.43 7.61
N VAL A 93 22.91 -1.53 7.16
CA VAL A 93 23.53 -2.85 7.03
C VAL A 93 23.34 -3.38 5.63
N ARG A 94 24.44 -3.80 5.02
CA ARG A 94 24.46 -4.55 3.77
C ARG A 94 25.32 -5.80 3.95
N LEU A 95 24.72 -6.95 3.68
CA LEU A 95 25.37 -8.25 3.72
C LEU A 95 25.56 -8.76 2.28
N PRO A 96 26.57 -9.62 2.03
CA PRO A 96 26.71 -10.30 0.74
C PRO A 96 25.44 -11.08 0.37
N ALA A 97 25.14 -11.17 -0.91
CA ALA A 97 24.00 -11.95 -1.44
C ALA A 97 24.28 -13.46 -1.45
N GLU A 98 24.75 -13.98 -0.32
CA GLU A 98 25.14 -15.38 -0.13
C GLU A 98 24.37 -16.02 1.03
N GLY A 99 24.22 -17.34 1.00
CA GLY A 99 23.55 -18.08 2.06
C GLY A 99 22.06 -17.75 2.21
N LEU A 100 21.37 -17.35 1.13
CA LEU A 100 19.98 -16.86 1.12
C LEU A 100 18.99 -17.63 2.01
N ALA A 101 19.14 -18.96 2.10
CA ALA A 101 18.33 -19.81 2.97
C ALA A 101 18.29 -19.35 4.44
N ARG A 102 19.43 -18.91 5.00
CA ARG A 102 19.53 -18.47 6.42
C ARG A 102 18.72 -17.21 6.72
N TYR A 103 18.37 -16.47 5.68
CA TYR A 103 17.62 -15.21 5.75
C TYR A 103 16.19 -15.37 5.23
N GLY A 104 15.74 -16.59 4.92
CA GLY A 104 14.43 -16.84 4.32
C GLY A 104 14.28 -16.29 2.90
N LEU A 105 15.38 -16.10 2.17
CA LEU A 105 15.38 -15.50 0.82
C LEU A 105 15.37 -16.52 -0.32
N ASN A 106 15.52 -17.82 -0.04
CA ASN A 106 15.29 -18.88 -1.03
C ASN A 106 13.80 -18.99 -1.38
N GLU A 107 12.94 -18.85 -0.38
CA GLU A 107 11.48 -18.82 -0.52
C GLU A 107 10.97 -17.53 0.11
N PRO A 108 11.15 -16.39 -0.57
CA PRO A 108 10.80 -15.09 -0.01
C PRO A 108 9.28 -15.00 0.23
N MET A 109 8.89 -14.41 1.35
CA MET A 109 7.48 -14.21 1.70
C MET A 109 6.78 -13.26 0.73
N ALA A 110 7.53 -12.38 0.07
CA ALA A 110 7.04 -11.51 -0.98
C ALA A 110 8.16 -11.14 -1.95
N ARG A 111 7.79 -10.94 -3.21
CA ARG A 111 8.65 -10.33 -4.23
C ARG A 111 7.93 -9.13 -4.80
N VAL A 112 8.64 -8.01 -4.85
CA VAL A 112 8.17 -6.76 -5.42
C VAL A 112 9.14 -6.35 -6.50
N LYS A 113 8.65 -6.18 -7.73
CA LYS A 113 9.43 -5.68 -8.85
C LYS A 113 8.89 -4.32 -9.26
N ILE A 114 9.73 -3.29 -9.13
CA ILE A 114 9.39 -1.91 -9.44
C ILE A 114 10.23 -1.51 -10.65
N ALA A 115 9.60 -1.32 -11.80
CA ALA A 115 10.29 -1.21 -13.08
C ALA A 115 11.26 -2.41 -13.31
N ASP A 116 12.55 -2.17 -13.27
CA ASP A 116 13.64 -3.13 -13.47
C ASP A 116 14.37 -3.50 -12.17
N ARG A 117 13.85 -3.07 -11.01
CA ARG A 117 14.41 -3.36 -9.68
C ARG A 117 13.58 -4.42 -8.99
N GLU A 118 14.23 -5.45 -8.46
CA GLU A 118 13.58 -6.52 -7.72
C GLU A 118 13.96 -6.46 -6.24
N PHE A 119 12.96 -6.66 -5.39
CA PHE A 119 13.07 -6.66 -3.94
C PHE A 119 12.41 -7.94 -3.42
N SER A 120 13.20 -8.85 -2.86
CA SER A 120 12.69 -10.08 -2.25
C SER A 120 12.75 -9.98 -0.74
N PHE A 121 11.60 -10.13 -0.09
CA PHE A 121 11.45 -10.05 1.36
C PHE A 121 11.61 -11.43 1.98
N GLY A 122 12.61 -11.57 2.84
CA GLY A 122 12.92 -12.80 3.57
C GLY A 122 12.31 -12.82 4.96
N ALA A 123 12.99 -13.46 5.91
CA ALA A 123 12.54 -13.60 7.29
C ALA A 123 12.66 -12.27 8.08
N PRO A 124 11.77 -12.01 9.04
CA PRO A 124 11.95 -10.94 10.01
C PRO A 124 13.04 -11.30 11.03
N ASN A 125 13.79 -10.31 11.50
CA ASN A 125 14.61 -10.40 12.69
C ASN A 125 13.82 -9.83 13.89
N GLU A 126 13.31 -10.72 14.74
CA GLU A 126 12.45 -10.34 15.86
C GLU A 126 13.16 -9.44 16.89
N MET A 127 14.47 -9.62 17.08
CA MET A 127 15.25 -8.85 18.04
C MET A 127 15.48 -7.42 17.57
N SER A 128 15.84 -7.22 16.30
CA SER A 128 16.10 -5.87 15.75
C SER A 128 14.85 -5.19 15.19
N ARG A 129 13.72 -5.90 15.06
CA ARG A 129 12.49 -5.42 14.41
C ARG A 129 12.72 -4.95 12.98
N GLU A 130 13.56 -5.70 12.27
CA GLU A 130 13.89 -5.49 10.87
C GLU A 130 13.51 -6.73 10.04
N ILE A 131 13.56 -6.60 8.72
CA ILE A 131 13.34 -7.67 7.77
C ILE A 131 14.51 -7.72 6.80
N TYR A 132 14.95 -8.94 6.46
CA TYR A 132 15.94 -9.14 5.41
C TYR A 132 15.31 -8.91 4.04
N VAL A 133 15.91 -8.03 3.24
CA VAL A 133 15.48 -7.75 1.87
C VAL A 133 16.65 -7.91 0.93
N LEU A 134 16.53 -8.84 -0.02
CA LEU A 134 17.45 -8.95 -1.14
C LEU A 134 17.10 -7.88 -2.17
N ALA A 135 18.07 -7.04 -2.51
CA ALA A 135 17.93 -6.03 -3.54
C ALA A 135 19.28 -5.82 -4.24
N ALA A 136 19.27 -5.50 -5.53
CA ALA A 136 20.45 -5.14 -6.33
C ALA A 136 21.68 -6.06 -6.10
N ASP A 137 22.56 -5.65 -5.19
CA ASP A 137 23.90 -6.20 -4.97
C ASP A 137 24.11 -6.73 -3.53
N GLY A 138 23.04 -6.94 -2.76
CA GLY A 138 23.16 -7.47 -1.40
C GLY A 138 21.85 -7.74 -0.67
N ILE A 139 22.01 -8.16 0.59
CA ILE A 139 20.90 -8.36 1.53
C ILE A 139 20.95 -7.21 2.53
N TYR A 140 19.85 -6.50 2.66
CA TYR A 140 19.69 -5.34 3.53
C TYR A 140 18.78 -5.67 4.70
N LEU A 141 19.00 -5.04 5.85
CA LEU A 141 18.02 -5.04 6.93
C LEU A 141 17.19 -3.76 6.85
N LEU A 142 15.90 -3.91 6.64
CA LEU A 142 14.96 -2.79 6.60
C LEU A 142 14.05 -2.82 7.83
N PRO A 143 13.66 -1.67 8.39
CA PRO A 143 12.65 -1.64 9.44
C PRO A 143 11.35 -2.32 9.02
N LEU A 144 10.70 -3.06 9.93
CA LEU A 144 9.50 -3.86 9.63
C LEU A 144 8.33 -3.08 9.00
N ARG A 145 8.32 -1.74 9.07
CA ARG A 145 7.31 -0.91 8.38
C ARG A 145 7.27 -1.18 6.86
N TYR A 146 8.41 -1.49 6.24
CA TYR A 146 8.47 -1.80 4.81
C TYR A 146 7.84 -3.15 4.47
N ALA A 147 7.84 -4.10 5.41
CA ALA A 147 7.07 -5.34 5.27
C ALA A 147 5.58 -5.10 5.53
N ALA A 148 5.25 -4.21 6.46
CA ALA A 148 3.87 -3.93 6.86
C ALA A 148 3.04 -3.23 5.76
N VAL A 149 3.68 -2.54 4.82
CA VAL A 149 3.02 -1.93 3.65
C VAL A 149 2.76 -2.93 2.53
N LEU A 150 3.37 -4.12 2.58
CA LEU A 150 3.08 -5.16 1.59
C LEU A 150 1.64 -5.62 1.73
N PRO A 151 0.95 -5.89 0.62
CA PRO A 151 -0.41 -6.39 0.66
C PRO A 151 -0.44 -7.76 1.34
N LYS A 152 -1.32 -7.94 2.33
CA LYS A 152 -1.49 -9.22 3.03
C LYS A 152 -2.16 -10.25 2.13
N ARG A 153 -3.03 -9.79 1.24
CA ARG A 153 -3.68 -10.59 0.19
C ARG A 153 -3.39 -9.94 -1.16
N PRO A 154 -3.24 -10.71 -2.25
CA PRO A 154 -2.90 -10.15 -3.55
C PRO A 154 -3.78 -8.94 -3.90
N LEU A 155 -5.11 -9.09 -3.84
CA LEU A 155 -6.04 -8.06 -4.29
C LEU A 155 -6.16 -6.83 -3.37
N ASP A 156 -5.39 -6.73 -2.29
CA ASP A 156 -5.41 -5.53 -1.43
C ASP A 156 -4.82 -4.29 -2.14
N LEU A 157 -4.08 -4.47 -3.26
CA LEU A 157 -3.60 -3.37 -4.12
C LEU A 157 -4.58 -2.93 -5.20
N VAL A 158 -5.73 -3.60 -5.32
CA VAL A 158 -6.76 -3.28 -6.31
C VAL A 158 -7.77 -2.33 -5.69
N SER A 159 -8.22 -1.34 -6.45
CA SER A 159 -9.21 -0.36 -6.02
C SER A 159 -10.50 -1.07 -5.62
N LYS A 160 -11.03 -0.68 -4.47
CA LYS A 160 -12.33 -1.17 -3.95
C LYS A 160 -13.48 -0.26 -4.36
N GLN A 161 -13.20 0.90 -4.94
CA GLN A 161 -14.22 1.82 -5.41
C GLN A 161 -14.93 1.22 -6.63
N LEU A 162 -16.25 1.35 -6.68
CA LEU A 162 -17.01 0.88 -7.86
C LEU A 162 -16.71 1.75 -9.07
N PHE A 163 -16.69 3.07 -8.89
CA PHE A 163 -16.50 4.05 -9.96
C PHE A 163 -15.14 4.75 -9.89
N ALA A 164 -14.65 5.23 -11.02
CA ALA A 164 -13.56 6.21 -11.06
C ALA A 164 -14.05 7.61 -10.65
N ALA A 165 -13.11 8.51 -10.35
CA ALA A 165 -13.46 9.87 -9.92
C ALA A 165 -14.21 10.65 -11.01
N ASP A 166 -13.94 10.31 -12.28
CA ASP A 166 -14.55 10.83 -13.49
C ASP A 166 -15.69 9.95 -14.04
N GLU A 167 -16.03 8.87 -13.34
CA GLU A 167 -17.10 7.95 -13.75
C GLU A 167 -18.35 8.17 -12.90
N ALA A 168 -19.49 8.26 -13.57
CA ALA A 168 -20.80 8.34 -12.94
C ALA A 168 -21.70 7.25 -13.52
N PRO A 169 -22.50 6.58 -12.68
CA PRO A 169 -23.50 5.65 -13.18
C PRO A 169 -24.53 6.40 -14.01
N VAL A 170 -24.98 5.79 -15.11
CA VAL A 170 -26.11 6.25 -15.92
C VAL A 170 -27.36 5.40 -15.69
N ALA A 171 -27.16 4.15 -15.27
CA ALA A 171 -28.21 3.22 -14.91
C ALA A 171 -27.68 2.13 -13.96
N PHE A 172 -28.57 1.55 -13.18
CA PHE A 172 -28.37 0.34 -12.39
C PHE A 172 -29.44 -0.67 -12.80
N ASP A 173 -29.02 -1.84 -13.28
CA ASP A 173 -29.92 -2.90 -13.75
C ASP A 173 -29.70 -4.16 -12.90
N PHE A 174 -30.73 -4.55 -12.15
CA PHE A 174 -30.75 -5.75 -11.31
C PHE A 174 -31.76 -6.79 -11.81
N GLY A 175 -32.20 -6.68 -13.07
CA GLY A 175 -33.19 -7.56 -13.72
C GLY A 175 -34.62 -7.41 -13.21
N SER A 176 -34.81 -7.42 -11.89
CA SER A 176 -36.12 -7.23 -11.22
C SER A 176 -36.57 -5.78 -11.19
N PHE A 177 -35.61 -4.84 -11.17
CA PHE A 177 -35.84 -3.42 -11.29
C PHE A 177 -34.63 -2.74 -11.93
N LYS A 178 -34.87 -1.57 -12.52
CA LYS A 178 -33.87 -0.71 -13.13
C LYS A 178 -34.01 0.71 -12.59
N VAL A 179 -32.90 1.33 -12.20
CA VAL A 179 -32.84 2.75 -11.86
C VAL A 179 -32.02 3.45 -12.94
N GLU A 180 -32.63 4.35 -13.70
CA GLU A 180 -31.99 4.98 -14.87
C GLU A 180 -32.15 6.50 -14.81
N GLN A 181 -31.12 7.21 -15.28
CA GLN A 181 -31.15 8.65 -15.38
C GLN A 181 -31.79 9.07 -16.72
N ALA A 182 -32.88 9.81 -16.66
CA ALA A 182 -33.54 10.43 -17.81
C ALA A 182 -33.68 11.94 -17.55
N ASP A 183 -33.17 12.77 -18.46
CA ASP A 183 -33.20 14.24 -18.36
C ASP A 183 -32.65 14.79 -17.02
N GLY A 184 -31.61 14.15 -16.50
CA GLY A 184 -30.97 14.54 -15.24
C GLY A 184 -31.71 14.09 -13.98
N LYS A 185 -32.86 13.39 -14.11
CA LYS A 185 -33.63 12.84 -12.99
C LYS A 185 -33.53 11.32 -12.97
N TRP A 186 -33.44 10.76 -11.78
CA TRP A 186 -33.44 9.31 -11.59
C TRP A 186 -34.86 8.77 -11.48
N ALA A 187 -35.14 7.71 -12.23
CA ALA A 187 -36.44 7.04 -12.22
C ALA A 187 -36.27 5.54 -11.95
N LEU A 188 -37.14 4.99 -11.11
CA LEU A 188 -37.23 3.56 -10.82
C LEU A 188 -38.25 2.91 -11.75
N GLN A 189 -37.84 1.83 -12.41
CA GLN A 189 -38.67 0.97 -13.25
C GLN A 189 -38.69 -0.43 -12.62
N MET A 190 -39.87 -0.95 -12.30
CA MET A 190 -40.04 -2.30 -11.74
C MET A 190 -40.40 -3.27 -12.87
N THR A 191 -39.69 -4.39 -12.97
CA THR A 191 -39.97 -5.45 -13.96
C THR A 191 -40.90 -6.53 -13.40
N SER A 192 -41.01 -6.67 -12.06
CA SER A 192 -41.92 -7.62 -11.42
C SER A 192 -43.20 -6.96 -10.89
N THR A 193 -44.35 -7.53 -11.26
CA THR A 193 -45.70 -7.08 -10.89
C THR A 193 -46.11 -7.43 -9.45
N SER A 194 -45.24 -8.10 -8.66
CA SER A 194 -45.63 -8.73 -7.38
C SER A 194 -45.18 -8.02 -6.11
N VAL A 195 -44.48 -6.88 -6.21
CA VAL A 195 -44.13 -6.05 -5.05
C VAL A 195 -45.02 -4.80 -5.13
N PRO A 196 -45.77 -4.43 -4.07
CA PRO A 196 -46.41 -3.12 -4.05
C PRO A 196 -45.29 -2.14 -4.31
N ALA A 197 -45.42 -1.29 -5.34
CA ALA A 197 -44.44 -0.25 -5.59
C ALA A 197 -44.29 0.52 -4.28
N ALA A 198 -43.24 0.22 -3.51
CA ALA A 198 -42.86 1.04 -2.39
C ALA A 198 -42.72 2.41 -3.04
N THR A 199 -43.50 3.38 -2.56
CA THR A 199 -43.52 4.74 -3.07
C THR A 199 -42.20 5.40 -2.69
N ALA A 200 -41.11 4.89 -3.26
CA ALA A 200 -39.80 5.49 -3.17
C ALA A 200 -39.94 6.86 -3.79
N THR A 201 -39.74 7.88 -2.96
CA THR A 201 -39.78 9.26 -3.43
C THR A 201 -38.57 9.53 -4.32
N ALA A 202 -38.61 10.62 -5.09
CA ALA A 202 -37.44 11.03 -5.87
C ALA A 202 -36.18 11.21 -5.00
N ASP A 203 -36.35 11.71 -3.77
CA ASP A 203 -35.26 11.89 -2.80
C ASP A 203 -34.70 10.55 -2.32
N ASP A 204 -35.56 9.53 -2.12
CA ASP A 204 -35.12 8.19 -1.76
C ASP A 204 -34.26 7.55 -2.86
N ILE A 205 -34.68 7.71 -4.11
CA ILE A 205 -33.95 7.20 -5.28
C ILE A 205 -32.61 7.92 -5.41
N GLN A 206 -32.60 9.26 -5.28
CA GLN A 206 -31.38 10.06 -5.35
C GLN A 206 -30.37 9.64 -4.28
N ARG A 207 -30.81 9.53 -3.02
CA ARG A 207 -29.98 9.05 -1.91
C ARG A 207 -29.43 7.66 -2.17
N TRP A 208 -30.27 6.73 -2.63
CA TRP A 208 -29.83 5.38 -2.97
C TRP A 208 -28.77 5.37 -4.08
N VAL A 209 -28.91 6.21 -5.11
CA VAL A 209 -27.89 6.36 -6.16
C VAL A 209 -26.58 6.91 -5.58
N ASP A 210 -26.66 7.92 -4.73
CA ASP A 210 -25.49 8.54 -4.10
C ASP A 210 -24.76 7.54 -3.18
N ASP A 211 -25.50 6.72 -2.44
CA ASP A 211 -24.93 5.63 -1.64
C ASP A 211 -24.16 4.63 -2.50
N TRP A 212 -24.69 4.25 -3.67
CA TRP A 212 -23.97 3.39 -4.62
C TRP A 212 -22.74 4.06 -5.23
N ARG A 213 -22.82 5.37 -5.51
CA ARG A 213 -21.68 6.13 -6.05
C ARG A 213 -20.52 6.17 -5.06
N LEU A 214 -20.81 6.26 -3.77
CA LEU A 214 -19.83 6.28 -2.69
C LEU A 214 -19.48 4.87 -2.15
N ALA A 215 -20.17 3.84 -2.66
CA ALA A 215 -19.95 2.47 -2.21
C ALA A 215 -18.58 1.94 -2.62
N GLY A 216 -18.00 1.16 -1.71
CA GLY A 216 -16.79 0.40 -1.95
C GLY A 216 -16.97 -1.07 -1.59
N ALA A 217 -16.28 -1.94 -2.32
CA ALA A 217 -16.24 -3.36 -2.01
C ALA A 217 -15.60 -3.61 -0.63
N ILE A 218 -16.28 -4.41 0.21
CA ILE A 218 -15.74 -4.87 1.49
C ILE A 218 -14.51 -5.78 1.27
N GLY A 219 -14.49 -6.52 0.17
CA GLY A 219 -13.37 -7.34 -0.26
C GLY A 219 -13.46 -7.69 -1.73
N LEU A 220 -12.31 -7.97 -2.31
CA LEU A 220 -12.19 -8.43 -3.69
C LEU A 220 -11.86 -9.91 -3.70
N ARG A 221 -12.45 -10.63 -4.64
CA ARG A 221 -12.13 -12.04 -4.91
C ARG A 221 -11.66 -12.13 -6.36
N PRO A 222 -10.75 -13.07 -6.68
CA PRO A 222 -10.43 -13.36 -8.07
C PRO A 222 -11.73 -13.67 -8.83
N PRO A 223 -11.84 -13.29 -10.11
CA PRO A 223 -12.99 -13.62 -10.92
C PRO A 223 -13.21 -15.14 -10.90
N GLY A 224 -14.35 -15.56 -10.36
CA GLY A 224 -14.78 -16.95 -10.41
C GLY A 224 -15.28 -17.30 -11.82
N LYS A 225 -15.34 -18.59 -12.16
CA LYS A 225 -15.95 -19.06 -13.42
C LYS A 225 -17.47 -18.84 -13.47
N THR A 226 -18.09 -18.49 -12.35
CA THR A 226 -19.53 -18.25 -12.22
C THR A 226 -19.84 -16.78 -12.45
N LYS A 227 -20.77 -16.51 -13.38
CA LYS A 227 -21.36 -15.19 -13.62
C LYS A 227 -21.82 -14.59 -12.28
N PRO A 228 -21.46 -13.35 -11.93
CA PRO A 228 -21.96 -12.73 -10.71
C PRO A 228 -23.50 -12.75 -10.72
N LEU A 229 -24.08 -13.05 -9.56
CA LEU A 229 -25.53 -13.10 -9.39
C LEU A 229 -26.10 -11.73 -9.78
N GLY A 230 -26.88 -11.74 -10.87
CA GLY A 230 -27.81 -10.67 -11.21
C GLY A 230 -29.11 -10.84 -10.43
#